data_AF-A0A6A6GVG4-F1
#
_entry.id   AF-A0A6A6GVG4-F1
#
_cell.length_a   1.000
_cell.length_b   1.000
_cell.length_c   1.000
_cell.angle_alpha   90.00
_cell.angle_beta   90.00
_cell.angle_gamma   90.00
#
_symmetry.space_group_name_H-M   'P 1'
#
loop_
_entity.id
_entity.type
_entity.pdbx_description
1 polymer ?
#
loop_
_entity_poly.entity_id
_entity_poly.type
_entity_poly.pdbx_seq_one_letter_code
_entity_poly.pdbx_strand_id
1 'polypeptide(L)'
;HVQDSVLSNQQLERRCPLDFGHRKPLSIGSSPSPLERLPPEVAFEIFSTLDIQSLFSLRRASRTLMMWVNSIPEYHQIIQHAPSTIQAILSLETASYITLHRLYRGLQSRTCQTCSLPTPYICVLTGQRLCPCSRSSRGKVFPMLMEEACERYGLDPEHLNDVKRFRARPGTY
;
A
#
# COMPACT_ATOMS: atom_id res chain seq x y z
N HIS A 1 -4.55 22.96 2.73
CA HIS A 1 -4.63 21.97 3.83
C HIS A 1 -5.14 20.58 3.44
N VAL A 2 -6.25 20.41 2.70
CA VAL A 2 -6.65 19.06 2.19
C VAL A 2 -6.02 18.75 0.82
N GLN A 3 -5.93 19.75 -0.06
CA GLN A 3 -5.36 19.59 -1.41
C GLN A 3 -3.90 19.11 -1.35
N ASP A 4 -3.10 19.66 -0.43
CA ASP A 4 -1.67 19.32 -0.24
C ASP A 4 -1.40 17.86 0.20
N SER A 5 -2.44 17.03 0.39
CA SER A 5 -2.32 15.63 0.82
C SER A 5 -2.95 14.62 -0.15
N VAL A 6 -3.46 15.07 -1.31
CA VAL A 6 -4.10 14.20 -2.31
C VAL A 6 -3.12 13.86 -3.43
N LEU A 7 -2.84 12.56 -3.63
CA LEU A 7 -1.94 12.17 -4.73
C LEU A 7 -2.65 12.21 -6.08
N SER A 8 -2.07 12.90 -7.06
CA SER A 8 -2.52 12.85 -8.45
C SER A 8 -2.08 11.56 -9.14
N ASN A 9 -3.03 10.80 -9.69
CA ASN A 9 -2.77 9.54 -10.43
C ASN A 9 -1.78 9.74 -11.58
N GLN A 10 -1.89 10.85 -12.32
CA GLN A 10 -1.04 11.14 -13.48
C GLN A 10 0.44 11.31 -13.10
N GLN A 11 0.72 11.84 -11.91
CA GLN A 11 2.10 12.00 -11.42
C GLN A 11 2.70 10.65 -10.98
N LEU A 12 1.87 9.75 -10.44
CA LEU A 12 2.30 8.43 -9.97
C LEU A 12 2.69 7.52 -11.13
N GLU A 13 1.90 7.50 -12.20
CA GLU A 13 2.17 6.69 -13.41
C GLU A 13 3.52 7.05 -14.05
N ARG A 14 3.88 8.34 -14.05
CA ARG A 14 5.15 8.83 -14.59
C ARG A 14 6.36 8.47 -13.74
N ARG A 15 6.20 8.37 -12.42
CA ARG A 15 7.33 8.26 -11.47
C ARG A 15 7.59 6.84 -10.97
N CYS A 16 6.57 5.99 -10.94
CA CYS A 16 6.68 4.61 -10.48
C CYS A 16 5.89 3.68 -11.42
N PRO A 17 6.41 3.38 -12.63
CA PRO A 17 5.73 2.47 -13.53
C PRO A 17 5.68 1.07 -12.91
N LEU A 18 4.47 0.53 -12.75
CA LEU A 18 4.32 -0.86 -12.32
C LEU A 18 4.79 -1.76 -13.45
N ASP A 19 5.54 -2.80 -13.11
CA ASP A 19 5.71 -3.91 -14.02
C ASP A 19 4.39 -4.68 -14.06
N PHE A 20 3.58 -4.46 -15.08
CA PHE A 20 2.29 -5.16 -15.30
C PHE A 20 2.46 -6.66 -15.65
N GLY A 21 3.41 -7.34 -14.99
CA GLY A 21 3.79 -8.72 -15.32
C GLY A 21 4.93 -8.82 -16.32
N HIS A 22 5.52 -7.68 -16.72
CA HIS A 22 6.53 -7.64 -17.79
C HIS A 22 7.99 -7.77 -17.30
N ARG A 23 8.28 -7.68 -16.00
CA ARG A 23 9.64 -7.89 -15.50
C ARG A 23 9.98 -9.38 -15.54
N LYS A 24 11.10 -9.72 -16.19
CA LYS A 24 11.70 -11.05 -16.06
C LYS A 24 12.21 -11.20 -14.62
N PRO A 25 11.82 -12.24 -13.88
CA PRO A 25 12.38 -12.51 -12.56
C PRO A 25 13.89 -12.76 -12.69
N LEU A 26 14.62 -12.52 -11.60
CA LEU A 26 16.04 -12.89 -11.55
C LEU A 26 16.12 -14.40 -11.75
N SER A 27 16.62 -14.84 -12.90
CA SER A 27 16.77 -16.26 -13.23
C SER A 27 17.92 -16.84 -12.43
N ILE A 28 17.69 -17.10 -11.15
CA ILE A 28 18.60 -17.89 -10.32
C ILE A 28 18.14 -19.33 -10.48
N GLY A 29 18.93 -20.14 -11.18
CA GLY A 29 18.71 -21.59 -11.31
C GLY A 29 18.79 -22.25 -9.94
N SER A 30 17.69 -22.20 -9.21
CA SER A 30 17.56 -22.62 -7.82
C SER A 30 16.39 -23.57 -7.69
N SER A 31 16.53 -24.52 -6.76
CA SER A 31 15.48 -25.47 -6.41
C SER A 31 14.18 -24.73 -6.03
N PRO A 32 13.01 -25.33 -6.32
CA PRO A 32 11.72 -24.69 -6.02
C PRO A 32 11.67 -24.31 -4.53
N SER A 33 11.27 -23.06 -4.26
CA SER A 33 11.17 -22.59 -2.89
C SER A 33 10.16 -23.44 -2.11
N PRO A 34 10.28 -23.56 -0.77
CA PRO A 34 9.27 -24.26 0.03
C PRO A 34 7.85 -23.75 -0.19
N LEU A 35 7.70 -22.45 -0.51
CA LEU A 35 6.41 -21.83 -0.83
C LEU A 35 5.80 -22.37 -2.13
N GLU A 36 6.63 -22.73 -3.12
CA GLU A 36 6.18 -23.31 -4.39
C GLU A 36 5.70 -24.76 -4.26
N ARG A 37 5.93 -25.39 -3.10
CA ARG A 37 5.43 -26.74 -2.80
C ARG A 37 4.10 -26.75 -2.06
N LEU A 38 3.59 -25.58 -1.66
CA LEU A 38 2.30 -25.47 -0.99
C LEU A 38 1.17 -25.71 -2.00
N PRO A 39 0.00 -26.23 -1.56
CA PRO A 39 -1.21 -26.15 -2.34
C PRO A 39 -1.51 -24.68 -2.70
N PRO A 40 -1.93 -24.37 -3.94
CA PRO A 40 -2.18 -23.00 -4.38
C PRO A 40 -3.14 -22.24 -3.46
N GLU A 41 -4.13 -22.91 -2.90
CA GLU A 41 -5.13 -22.33 -2.00
C GLU A 41 -4.48 -21.79 -0.72
N VAL A 42 -3.60 -22.60 -0.11
CA VAL A 42 -2.86 -22.22 1.10
C VAL A 42 -1.90 -21.09 0.82
N ALA A 43 -1.21 -21.14 -0.33
CA ALA A 43 -0.31 -20.09 -0.73
C ALA A 43 -1.03 -18.77 -0.98
N PHE A 44 -2.20 -18.79 -1.61
CA PHE A 44 -3.01 -17.60 -1.84
C PHE A 44 -3.50 -16.98 -0.53
N GLU A 45 -3.94 -17.79 0.43
CA GLU A 45 -4.34 -17.29 1.75
C GLU A 45 -3.16 -16.60 2.46
N ILE A 46 -1.98 -17.24 2.46
CA ILE A 46 -0.76 -16.63 3.01
C ILE A 46 -0.45 -15.32 2.29
N PHE A 47 -0.41 -15.32 0.96
CA PHE A 47 -0.04 -14.16 0.18
C PHE A 47 -1.01 -12.98 0.35
N SER A 48 -2.30 -13.24 0.54
CA SER A 48 -3.29 -12.20 0.85
C SER A 48 -3.07 -11.53 2.21
N THR A 49 -2.47 -12.25 3.18
CA THR A 49 -2.12 -11.68 4.50
C THR A 49 -0.80 -10.91 4.52
N LEU A 50 0.05 -11.07 3.49
CA LEU A 50 1.34 -10.38 3.42
C LEU A 50 1.17 -8.89 3.13
N ASP A 51 2.10 -8.09 3.67
CA ASP A 51 2.28 -6.71 3.27
C ASP A 51 2.71 -6.60 1.79
N ILE A 52 2.39 -5.48 1.17
CA ILE A 52 2.65 -5.25 -0.26
C ILE A 52 4.15 -5.30 -0.56
N GLN A 53 5.02 -4.87 0.36
CA GLN A 53 6.48 -4.93 0.16
C GLN A 53 6.95 -6.40 0.08
N SER A 54 6.50 -7.24 1.01
CA SER A 54 6.78 -8.67 1.05
C SER A 54 6.23 -9.38 -0.20
N LEU A 55 5.02 -9.03 -0.63
CA LEU A 55 4.40 -9.59 -1.84
C LEU A 55 5.22 -9.26 -3.11
N PHE A 56 5.68 -8.02 -3.25
CA PHE A 56 6.54 -7.61 -4.38
C PHE A 56 7.93 -8.28 -4.30
N SER A 57 8.43 -8.55 -3.11
CA SER A 57 9.68 -9.28 -2.90
C SER A 57 9.55 -10.73 -3.35
N LEU A 58 8.46 -11.42 -2.97
CA LEU A 58 8.14 -12.78 -3.44
C LEU A 58 8.00 -12.84 -4.95
N ARG A 59 7.25 -11.91 -5.53
CA ARG A 59 7.04 -11.79 -6.97
C ARG A 59 8.37 -11.65 -7.74
N ARG A 60 9.40 -11.03 -7.15
CA ARG A 60 10.71 -10.86 -7.77
C ARG A 60 11.66 -12.05 -7.56
N ALA A 61 11.35 -12.92 -6.60
CA ALA A 61 12.21 -14.03 -6.21
C ALA A 61 12.22 -15.19 -7.22
N SER A 62 11.06 -15.56 -7.77
CA SER A 62 10.97 -16.62 -8.78
C SER A 62 9.84 -16.38 -9.78
N ARG A 63 9.94 -17.03 -10.96
CA ARG A 63 8.88 -16.98 -11.99
C ARG A 63 7.58 -17.63 -11.50
N THR A 64 7.68 -18.72 -10.76
CA THR A 64 6.53 -19.42 -10.20
C THR A 64 5.77 -18.52 -9.24
N LEU A 65 6.47 -17.92 -8.27
CA LEU A 65 5.87 -17.00 -7.30
C LEU A 65 5.27 -15.76 -7.97
N MET A 66 5.93 -15.24 -9.01
CA MET A 66 5.36 -14.16 -9.82
C MET A 66 4.01 -14.55 -10.44
N MET A 67 3.92 -15.74 -11.04
CA MET A 67 2.67 -16.23 -11.62
C MET A 67 1.61 -16.41 -10.53
N TRP A 68 1.96 -16.96 -9.37
CA TRP A 68 1.03 -17.17 -8.27
C TRP A 68 0.47 -15.84 -7.74
N VAL A 69 1.34 -14.85 -7.49
CA VAL A 69 0.91 -13.50 -7.07
C VAL A 69 -0.01 -12.86 -8.11
N ASN A 70 0.30 -13.00 -9.40
CA ASN A 70 -0.54 -12.48 -10.49
C ASN A 70 -1.92 -13.17 -10.58
N SER A 71 -2.01 -14.42 -10.14
CA SER A 71 -3.25 -15.21 -10.12
C SER A 71 -4.13 -14.93 -8.91
N ILE A 72 -3.64 -14.20 -7.89
CA ILE A 72 -4.48 -13.83 -6.74
C ILE A 72 -5.58 -12.88 -7.23
N PRO A 73 -6.88 -13.20 -7.02
CA PRO A 73 -7.97 -12.36 -7.49
C PRO A 73 -7.92 -10.93 -6.93
N GLU A 74 -7.59 -10.77 -5.64
CA GLU A 74 -7.45 -9.46 -5.00
C GLU A 74 -6.37 -8.62 -5.69
N TYR A 75 -5.19 -9.20 -5.93
CA TYR A 75 -4.09 -8.53 -6.61
C TYR A 75 -4.47 -8.14 -8.04
N HIS A 76 -5.03 -9.08 -8.80
CA HIS A 76 -5.43 -8.86 -10.18
C HIS A 76 -6.42 -7.69 -10.29
N GLN A 77 -7.44 -7.66 -9.44
CA GLN A 77 -8.45 -6.61 -9.42
C GLN A 77 -7.86 -5.23 -9.08
N ILE A 78 -6.92 -5.16 -8.13
CA ILE A 78 -6.27 -3.90 -7.78
C ILE A 78 -5.43 -3.38 -8.95
N ILE A 79 -4.62 -4.24 -9.57
CA ILE A 79 -3.78 -3.83 -10.70
C ILE A 79 -4.62 -3.41 -11.91
N GLN A 80 -5.76 -4.07 -12.13
CA GLN A 80 -6.65 -3.75 -13.24
C GLN A 80 -7.42 -2.44 -13.04
N HIS A 81 -7.90 -2.16 -11.82
CA HIS A 81 -8.85 -1.07 -11.57
C HIS A 81 -8.27 0.11 -10.79
N ALA A 82 -7.21 -0.09 -10.00
CA ALA A 82 -6.61 0.93 -9.16
C ALA A 82 -5.06 0.83 -9.08
N PRO A 83 -4.34 0.68 -10.21
CA PRO A 83 -2.88 0.51 -10.20
C PRO A 83 -2.17 1.70 -9.54
N SER A 84 -2.71 2.92 -9.68
CA SER A 84 -2.17 4.12 -9.05
C SER A 84 -2.08 4.01 -7.53
N THR A 85 -2.93 3.23 -6.89
CA THR A 85 -2.88 3.04 -5.44
C THR A 85 -1.64 2.24 -5.02
N ILE A 86 -1.30 1.18 -5.77
CA ILE A 86 -0.06 0.43 -5.53
C ILE A 86 1.15 1.31 -5.82
N GLN A 87 1.12 2.10 -6.90
CA GLN A 87 2.19 3.05 -7.22
C GLN A 87 2.42 4.07 -6.11
N ALA A 88 1.34 4.64 -5.56
CA ALA A 88 1.41 5.55 -4.43
C ALA A 88 2.07 4.90 -3.22
N ILE A 89 1.61 3.71 -2.85
CA ILE A 89 2.11 2.96 -1.70
C ILE A 89 3.62 2.66 -1.85
N LEU A 90 4.04 2.24 -3.05
CA LEU A 90 5.46 2.01 -3.35
C LEU A 90 6.27 3.32 -3.36
N SER A 91 5.74 4.39 -3.98
CA SER A 91 6.43 5.69 -4.13
C SER A 91 6.67 6.40 -2.81
N LEU A 92 5.73 6.24 -1.88
CA LEU A 92 5.78 6.80 -0.52
C LEU A 92 6.49 5.88 0.47
N GLU A 93 6.96 4.72 0.04
CA GLU A 93 7.67 3.74 0.89
C GLU A 93 6.77 3.20 2.03
N THR A 94 5.47 3.05 1.79
CA THR A 94 4.47 2.59 2.79
C THR A 94 4.02 1.15 2.60
N ALA A 95 4.61 0.44 1.64
CA ALA A 95 4.22 -0.91 1.23
C ALA A 95 4.33 -1.96 2.34
N SER A 96 5.21 -1.75 3.34
CA SER A 96 5.36 -2.63 4.50
C SER A 96 4.24 -2.47 5.54
N TYR A 97 3.41 -1.43 5.46
CA TYR A 97 2.38 -1.13 6.46
C TYR A 97 0.99 -1.65 6.12
N ILE A 98 0.80 -2.13 4.89
CA ILE A 98 -0.50 -2.47 4.33
C ILE A 98 -0.43 -3.84 3.69
N THR A 99 -1.29 -4.74 4.16
CA THR A 99 -1.50 -6.06 3.55
C THR A 99 -2.33 -5.96 2.27
N LEU A 100 -2.13 -6.90 1.34
CA LEU A 100 -2.93 -6.98 0.11
C LEU A 100 -4.44 -6.99 0.41
N HIS A 101 -4.88 -7.88 1.32
CA HIS A 101 -6.28 -8.02 1.70
C HIS A 101 -6.87 -6.72 2.26
N ARG A 102 -6.15 -6.05 3.16
CA ARG A 102 -6.58 -4.75 3.73
C ARG A 102 -6.76 -3.69 2.66
N LEU A 103 -5.84 -3.59 1.71
CA LEU A 103 -5.96 -2.65 0.60
C LEU A 103 -7.17 -2.96 -0.27
N TYR A 104 -7.35 -4.23 -0.62
CA TYR A 104 -8.48 -4.70 -1.43
C TYR A 104 -9.83 -4.34 -0.78
N ARG A 105 -9.99 -4.65 0.51
CA ARG A 105 -11.19 -4.30 1.29
C ARG A 105 -11.42 -2.80 1.35
N GLY A 106 -10.36 -2.00 1.47
CA GLY A 106 -10.44 -0.55 1.42
C GLY A 106 -10.96 -0.03 0.09
N LEU A 107 -10.44 -0.56 -1.03
CA LEU A 107 -10.86 -0.17 -2.37
C LEU A 107 -12.31 -0.55 -2.68
N GLN A 108 -12.75 -1.71 -2.19
CA GLN A 108 -14.14 -2.18 -2.30
C GLN A 108 -15.13 -1.38 -1.44
N SER A 109 -14.68 -0.85 -0.30
CA SER A 109 -15.51 0.04 0.51
C SER A 109 -15.91 1.28 -0.29
N ARG A 110 -17.10 1.82 -0.02
CA ARG A 110 -17.56 3.11 -0.60
C ARG A 110 -17.56 4.25 0.42
N THR A 111 -17.35 3.91 1.70
CA THR A 111 -17.55 4.83 2.82
C THR A 111 -16.27 4.97 3.63
N CYS A 112 -16.14 6.12 4.29
CA CYS A 112 -15.09 6.41 5.25
C CYS A 112 -15.17 5.44 6.43
N GLN A 113 -14.03 4.88 6.84
CA GLN A 113 -13.93 3.95 7.96
C GLN A 113 -14.37 4.56 9.30
N THR A 114 -14.22 5.88 9.48
CA THR A 114 -14.46 6.53 10.76
C THR A 114 -15.84 7.18 10.89
N CYS A 115 -16.36 7.79 9.82
CA CYS A 115 -17.65 8.49 9.88
C CYS A 115 -18.75 7.85 9.00
N SER A 116 -18.43 6.77 8.28
CA SER A 116 -19.34 6.03 7.40
C SER A 116 -19.96 6.85 6.26
N LEU A 117 -19.47 8.06 5.99
CA LEU A 117 -19.91 8.87 4.85
C LEU A 117 -19.19 8.42 3.56
N PRO A 118 -19.83 8.54 2.38
CA PRO A 118 -19.17 8.30 1.10
C PRO A 118 -17.90 9.13 0.95
N THR A 119 -16.80 8.51 0.53
CA THR A 119 -15.55 9.22 0.32
C THR A 119 -14.78 8.66 -0.87
N PRO A 120 -14.22 9.50 -1.75
CA PRO A 120 -13.42 9.04 -2.88
C PRO A 120 -11.98 8.67 -2.49
N TYR A 121 -11.54 9.02 -1.28
CA TYR A 121 -10.14 8.95 -0.89
C TYR A 121 -9.78 7.63 -0.21
N ILE A 122 -8.62 7.07 -0.57
CA ILE A 122 -7.98 5.97 0.14
C ILE A 122 -6.68 6.46 0.79
N CYS A 123 -6.49 6.11 2.05
CA CYS A 123 -5.29 6.46 2.80
C CYS A 123 -4.20 5.42 2.55
N VAL A 124 -3.14 5.83 1.87
CA VAL A 124 -1.96 5.03 1.50
C VAL A 124 -1.06 4.61 2.67
N LEU A 125 -1.41 5.00 3.91
CA LEU A 125 -0.75 4.53 5.15
C LEU A 125 -1.54 3.41 5.84
N THR A 126 -2.85 3.36 5.61
CA THR A 126 -3.77 2.43 6.30
C THR A 126 -4.45 1.46 5.36
N GLY A 127 -4.44 1.72 4.05
CA GLY A 127 -5.18 0.96 3.05
C GLY A 127 -6.70 1.09 3.19
N GLN A 128 -7.19 2.11 3.91
CA GLN A 128 -8.62 2.29 4.21
C GLN A 128 -9.13 3.61 3.63
N ARG A 129 -10.44 3.66 3.33
CA ARG A 129 -11.10 4.89 2.93
C ARG A 129 -11.23 5.84 4.12
N LEU A 130 -10.71 7.05 3.99
CA LEU A 130 -10.75 8.07 5.03
C LEU A 130 -11.08 9.41 4.39
N CYS A 131 -12.15 10.08 4.87
CA CYS A 131 -12.40 11.46 4.49
C CYS A 131 -11.56 12.44 5.31
N PRO A 132 -11.24 13.62 4.74
CA PRO A 132 -10.63 14.73 5.48
C PRO A 132 -11.60 15.43 6.46
N CYS A 133 -12.72 14.79 6.77
CA CYS A 133 -13.82 15.34 7.54
C CYS A 133 -13.45 15.51 9.03
N SER A 134 -13.82 16.65 9.62
CA SER A 134 -13.59 16.96 11.04
C SER A 134 -14.52 16.23 12.02
N ARG A 135 -15.55 15.56 11.50
CA ARG A 135 -16.65 14.95 12.29
C ARG A 135 -16.27 13.62 12.96
N SER A 136 -15.12 13.04 12.63
CA SER A 136 -14.62 11.89 13.40
C SER A 136 -14.00 12.37 14.71
N SER A 137 -14.59 11.97 15.84
CA SER A 137 -13.99 12.11 17.17
C SER A 137 -12.81 11.14 17.40
N ARG A 138 -12.66 10.12 16.55
CA ARG A 138 -11.55 9.16 16.59
C ARG A 138 -10.63 9.32 15.39
N GLY A 139 -9.41 9.79 15.65
CA GLY A 139 -8.26 9.65 14.76
C GLY A 139 -8.41 10.32 13.41
N LYS A 140 -8.15 11.63 13.35
CA LYS A 140 -7.76 12.27 12.10
C LYS A 140 -6.40 11.71 11.70
N VAL A 141 -6.37 10.81 10.72
CA VAL A 141 -5.10 10.34 10.14
C VAL A 141 -4.66 11.35 9.10
N PHE A 142 -4.20 12.51 9.56
CA PHE A 142 -3.46 13.43 8.71
C PHE A 142 -1.98 13.17 8.91
N PRO A 143 -1.23 12.98 7.82
CA PRO A 143 0.21 12.97 7.92
C PRO A 143 0.68 14.33 8.45
N MET A 144 1.66 14.31 9.34
CA MET A 144 2.30 15.49 9.92
C MET A 144 3.81 15.33 9.74
N LEU A 145 4.51 16.45 9.55
CA LEU A 145 5.97 16.40 9.55
C LEU A 145 6.47 15.96 10.93
N MET A 146 7.55 15.20 10.97
CA MET A 146 8.11 14.75 12.26
C MET A 146 8.50 15.95 13.13
N GLU A 147 9.08 16.99 12.53
CA GLU A 147 9.42 18.25 13.21
C GLU A 147 8.18 18.90 13.84
N GLU A 148 7.10 19.06 13.08
CA GLU A 148 5.83 19.59 13.59
C GLU A 148 5.24 18.73 14.71
N ALA A 149 5.40 17.40 14.64
CA ALA A 149 4.92 16.50 15.69
C ALA A 149 5.73 16.65 16.98
N CYS A 150 7.05 16.75 16.89
CA CYS A 150 7.93 17.01 18.03
C CYS A 150 7.59 18.37 18.66
N GLU A 151 7.46 19.43 17.86
CA GLU A 151 7.12 20.78 18.33
C GLU A 151 5.74 20.84 18.99
N ARG A 152 4.71 20.27 18.34
CA ARG A 152 3.33 20.38 18.80
C ARG A 152 3.03 19.53 20.04
N TYR A 153 3.66 18.36 20.14
CA TYR A 153 3.36 17.38 21.19
C TYR A 153 4.50 17.21 22.20
N GLY A 154 5.62 17.92 22.06
CA GLY A 154 6.78 17.81 22.95
C GLY A 154 7.43 16.43 22.91
N LEU A 155 7.41 15.77 21.75
CA LEU A 155 7.94 14.43 21.57
C LEU A 155 9.42 14.48 21.20
N ASP A 156 10.25 13.65 21.83
CA ASP A 156 11.57 13.36 21.29
C ASP A 156 11.49 12.51 20.00
N PRO A 157 12.42 12.70 19.05
CA PRO A 157 12.45 11.92 17.81
C PRO A 157 12.45 10.40 18.03
N GLU A 158 13.02 9.94 19.14
CA GLU A 158 13.09 8.53 19.49
C GLU A 158 11.72 7.90 19.73
N HIS A 159 10.76 8.67 20.28
CA HIS A 159 9.38 8.23 20.49
C HIS A 159 8.64 7.98 19.17
N LEU A 160 9.16 8.48 18.05
CA LEU A 160 8.55 8.35 16.73
C LEU A 160 9.10 7.15 15.94
N ASN A 161 10.06 6.39 16.48
CA ASN A 161 10.67 5.26 15.78
C ASN A 161 9.67 4.14 15.44
N ASP A 162 8.71 3.89 16.34
CA ASP A 162 7.68 2.86 16.16
C ASP A 162 6.45 3.37 15.38
N VAL A 163 6.42 4.67 15.06
CA VAL A 163 5.30 5.28 14.35
C VAL A 163 5.45 5.04 12.85
N LYS A 164 4.33 4.70 12.19
CA LYS A 164 4.29 4.59 10.72
C LYS A 164 4.67 5.93 10.10
N ARG A 165 5.74 5.93 9.30
CA ARG A 165 6.30 7.12 8.64
C ARG A 165 6.38 6.89 7.14
N PHE A 166 6.33 7.96 6.37
CA PHE A 166 6.47 7.86 4.93
C PHE A 166 7.22 9.06 4.41
N ARG A 167 7.85 8.91 3.26
CA ARG A 167 8.56 9.99 2.61
C ARG A 167 7.61 10.71 1.68
N ALA A 168 7.16 11.90 2.08
CA ALA A 168 6.45 12.79 1.17
C ALA A 168 7.36 13.09 -0.04
N ARG A 169 6.83 12.93 -1.25
CA ARG A 169 7.55 13.25 -2.48
C ARG A 169 7.17 14.68 -2.91
N PRO A 170 8.10 15.51 -3.40
CA PRO A 170 7.73 16.83 -3.90
C PRO A 170 6.75 16.71 -5.07
N GLY A 171 5.57 17.31 -4.96
CA GLY A 171 4.54 17.32 -5.99
C GLY A 171 3.40 18.26 -5.61
N THR A 172 2.78 18.88 -6.61
CA THR A 172 1.46 19.50 -6.43
C THR A 172 0.43 18.40 -6.35
N TYR A 173 -0.26 18.36 -5.22
CA TYR A 173 -1.27 17.39 -4.82
C TYR A 173 -2.67 17.91 -5.13
#